data_AF-A0A7V6V4B2-F1
#
_entry.id   AF-A0A7V6V4B2-F1
#
_cell.length_a   1.000
_cell.length_b   1.000
_cell.length_c   1.000
_cell.angle_alpha   90.00
_cell.angle_beta   90.00
_cell.angle_gamma   90.00
#
_symmetry.space_group_name_H-M   'P 1'
#
loop_
_entity.id
_entity.type
_entity.pdbx_description
1 polymer ?
#
loop_
_entity_poly.entity_id
_entity_poly.type
_entity_poly.pdbx_seq_one_letter_code
_entity_poly.pdbx_strand_id
1 'polypeptide(L)'
;MRVSTEQLTDRFYATADKIKGQVKSSFEGNKETRIFDVSNTFCRWLLRITAFLGVLPGSYTVMKEFDNSDGPSLLGKSILMSLAVMITVFIVMHILVNWKGMQKKRRFTQLFLALLFSGAICGVLIYGTISAGILPVGIASILSVVILGILASSCNRRTELGIWYEERLVGFREFLKATELDRIKMLVEENPHYFYHVLPFAMVLGVTNKWAKNFDGIMTQPPDWYHSATVQSGFNASGFAYDLESGMRSVSVAMLSRPSSDSGGSSGGGSSGGGSGGGGGRSW
;
A
#
# COMPACT_ATOMS: atom_id res chain seq x y z
N MET A 1 -9.69 -18.20 -32.45
CA MET A 1 -10.45 -16.92 -32.43
C MET A 1 -9.45 -15.78 -32.26
N ARG A 2 -9.34 -14.85 -33.22
CA ARG A 2 -8.54 -13.63 -33.06
C ARG A 2 -9.46 -12.54 -32.50
N VAL A 3 -9.15 -12.04 -31.30
CA VAL A 3 -9.88 -10.91 -30.68
C VAL A 3 -9.35 -9.63 -31.30
N SER A 4 -10.23 -8.73 -31.77
CA SER A 4 -9.81 -7.43 -32.31
C SER A 4 -9.61 -6.41 -31.19
N THR A 5 -8.73 -5.43 -31.41
CA THR A 5 -8.47 -4.34 -30.45
C THR A 5 -9.74 -3.54 -30.13
N GLU A 6 -10.60 -3.33 -31.14
CA GLU A 6 -11.89 -2.65 -31.00
C GLU A 6 -12.84 -3.33 -29.99
N GLN A 7 -12.83 -4.67 -29.93
CA GLN A 7 -13.66 -5.45 -28.99
C GLN A 7 -13.20 -5.31 -27.53
N LEU A 8 -11.94 -4.91 -27.31
CA LEU A 8 -11.32 -4.78 -25.98
C LEU A 8 -11.32 -3.34 -25.46
N THR A 9 -11.58 -2.36 -26.32
CA THR A 9 -11.68 -0.94 -25.95
C THR A 9 -12.72 -0.74 -24.86
N ASP A 10 -12.33 -0.05 -23.78
CA ASP A 10 -13.14 0.32 -22.61
C ASP A 10 -13.82 -0.78 -21.80
N ARG A 11 -13.71 -2.04 -22.20
CA ARG A 11 -14.28 -3.18 -21.45
C ARG A 11 -13.30 -3.77 -20.45
N PHE A 12 -12.01 -3.65 -20.73
CA PHE A 12 -10.98 -4.33 -19.95
C PHE A 12 -10.90 -3.81 -18.52
N TYR A 13 -10.77 -2.49 -18.33
CA TYR A 13 -10.69 -1.87 -17.00
C TYR A 13 -11.98 -2.10 -16.20
N ALA A 14 -13.15 -1.99 -16.84
CA ALA A 14 -14.44 -2.18 -16.20
C ALA A 14 -14.61 -3.63 -15.69
N THR A 15 -14.14 -4.60 -16.48
CA THR A 15 -14.16 -6.02 -16.09
C THR A 15 -13.18 -6.28 -14.95
N ALA A 16 -11.98 -5.73 -15.01
CA ALA A 16 -10.98 -5.86 -13.95
C ALA A 16 -11.49 -5.27 -12.62
N ASP A 17 -12.08 -4.07 -12.66
CA ASP A 17 -12.68 -3.42 -11.48
C ASP A 17 -13.86 -4.24 -10.93
N LYS A 18 -14.71 -4.80 -11.80
CA LYS A 18 -15.82 -5.67 -11.40
C LYS A 18 -15.31 -6.93 -10.70
N ILE A 19 -14.31 -7.61 -11.26
CA ILE A 19 -13.71 -8.81 -10.66
C ILE A 19 -13.08 -8.47 -9.31
N LYS A 20 -12.34 -7.35 -9.22
CA LYS A 20 -11.75 -6.87 -7.97
C LYS A 20 -12.82 -6.61 -6.91
N GLY A 21 -13.95 -6.00 -7.31
CA GLY A 21 -15.11 -5.79 -6.45
C GLY A 21 -15.74 -7.11 -5.98
N GLN A 22 -15.89 -8.08 -6.88
CA GLN A 22 -16.44 -9.40 -6.56
C GLN A 22 -15.56 -10.15 -5.55
N VAL A 23 -14.24 -10.21 -5.79
CA VAL A 23 -13.27 -10.82 -4.86
C VAL A 23 -13.36 -10.14 -3.49
N LYS A 24 -13.33 -8.80 -3.45
CA LYS A 24 -13.45 -8.05 -2.21
C LYS A 24 -14.77 -8.37 -1.48
N SER A 25 -15.89 -8.38 -2.19
CA SER A 25 -17.20 -8.68 -1.62
C SER A 25 -17.30 -10.10 -1.08
N SER A 26 -16.63 -11.07 -1.71
CA SER A 26 -16.59 -12.46 -1.26
C SER A 26 -15.89 -12.61 0.10
N PHE A 27 -14.86 -11.80 0.36
CA PHE A 27 -14.13 -11.80 1.63
C PHE A 27 -14.63 -10.79 2.66
N GLU A 28 -15.39 -9.75 2.30
CA GLU A 28 -15.89 -8.76 3.27
C GLU A 28 -17.38 -8.94 3.60
N GLY A 29 -18.16 -9.44 2.64
CA GLY A 29 -19.62 -9.51 2.71
C GLY A 29 -20.18 -10.63 3.58
N ASN A 30 -19.52 -11.79 3.62
CA ASN A 30 -19.97 -12.93 4.44
C ASN A 30 -19.16 -13.02 5.74
N LYS A 31 -19.85 -13.24 6.88
CA LYS A 31 -19.23 -13.39 8.20
C LYS A 31 -18.32 -14.61 8.28
N GLU A 32 -18.65 -15.68 7.54
CA GLU A 32 -17.91 -16.94 7.52
C GLU A 32 -16.66 -16.91 6.65
N THR A 33 -16.51 -15.99 5.69
CA THR A 33 -15.31 -15.92 4.83
C THR A 33 -14.43 -14.72 5.17
N ARG A 34 -14.80 -13.96 6.20
CA ARG A 34 -14.18 -12.68 6.51
C ARG A 34 -12.78 -12.84 7.07
N ILE A 35 -11.81 -12.08 6.54
CA ILE A 35 -10.41 -12.10 6.98
C ILE A 35 -10.19 -11.15 8.18
N PHE A 36 -10.85 -9.99 8.19
CA PHE A 36 -10.73 -8.97 9.23
C PHE A 36 -12.04 -8.76 9.95
N ASP A 37 -12.03 -8.66 11.28
CA ASP A 37 -13.25 -8.39 12.03
C ASP A 37 -13.77 -6.95 11.78
N VAL A 38 -15.08 -6.79 11.59
CA VAL A 38 -15.74 -5.48 11.36
C VAL A 38 -16.02 -4.75 12.66
N SER A 39 -16.16 -5.45 13.79
CA SER A 39 -16.26 -4.80 15.11
C SER A 39 -15.07 -3.86 15.38
N ASN A 40 -13.95 -4.23 14.79
CA ASN A 40 -12.70 -3.54 14.95
C ASN A 40 -12.58 -2.27 14.07
N THR A 41 -13.22 -2.20 12.90
CA THR A 41 -13.23 -0.94 12.12
C THR A 41 -14.01 0.16 12.85
N PHE A 42 -15.07 -0.20 13.56
CA PHE A 42 -15.81 0.71 14.43
C PHE A 42 -14.97 1.18 15.61
N CYS A 43 -14.27 0.27 16.31
CA CYS A 43 -13.35 0.63 17.40
C CYS A 43 -12.26 1.61 16.93
N ARG A 44 -11.68 1.39 15.74
CA ARG A 44 -10.69 2.30 15.16
C ARG A 44 -11.26 3.67 14.84
N TRP A 45 -12.48 3.73 14.35
CA TRP A 45 -13.17 5.00 14.08
C TRP A 45 -13.44 5.75 15.39
N LEU A 46 -13.94 5.06 16.42
CA LEU A 46 -14.17 5.60 17.76
C LEU A 46 -12.86 6.16 18.37
N LEU A 47 -11.78 5.38 18.37
CA LEU A 47 -10.48 5.82 18.89
C LEU A 47 -9.94 7.07 18.18
N ARG A 48 -10.19 7.20 16.87
CA ARG A 48 -9.79 8.39 16.11
C ARG A 48 -10.62 9.62 16.48
N ILE A 49 -11.92 9.44 16.75
CA ILE A 49 -12.77 10.54 17.23
C ILE A 49 -12.34 10.98 18.62
N THR A 50 -12.04 10.04 19.51
CA THR A 50 -11.53 10.35 20.85
C THR A 50 -10.20 11.11 20.78
N ALA A 51 -9.31 10.72 19.87
CA ALA A 51 -8.05 11.44 19.65
C ALA A 51 -8.28 12.87 19.13
N PHE A 52 -9.22 13.06 18.21
CA PHE A 52 -9.60 14.38 17.71
C PHE A 52 -10.15 15.27 18.83
N LEU A 53 -11.04 14.74 19.66
CA LEU A 53 -11.60 15.46 20.81
C LEU A 53 -10.53 15.85 21.83
N GLY A 54 -9.49 15.03 22.03
CA GLY A 54 -8.38 15.32 22.93
C GLY A 54 -7.49 16.49 22.48
N VAL A 55 -7.43 16.79 21.18
CA VAL A 55 -6.63 17.90 20.62
C VAL A 55 -7.37 19.23 20.66
N LEU A 56 -8.69 19.20 20.62
CA LEU A 56 -9.52 20.41 20.53
C LEU A 56 -9.20 21.46 21.62
N PRO A 57 -9.08 21.10 22.92
CA PRO A 57 -8.77 22.08 23.95
C PRO A 57 -7.44 22.80 23.74
N GLY A 58 -6.39 22.05 23.34
CA GLY A 58 -5.08 22.64 23.04
C GLY A 58 -5.09 23.50 21.79
N SER A 59 -5.86 23.13 20.76
CA SER A 59 -6.03 23.96 19.56
C SER A 59 -6.82 25.24 19.81
N TYR A 60 -7.82 25.19 20.71
CA TYR A 60 -8.67 26.33 21.05
C TYR A 60 -7.89 27.41 21.81
N THR A 61 -7.04 27.02 22.76
CA THR A 61 -6.21 27.97 23.51
C THR A 61 -5.20 28.65 22.61
N VAL A 62 -4.57 27.89 21.69
CA VAL A 62 -3.66 28.44 20.68
C VAL A 62 -4.40 29.44 19.78
N MET A 63 -5.57 29.08 19.28
CA MET A 63 -6.33 29.95 18.38
C MET A 63 -6.75 31.27 19.05
N LYS A 64 -7.14 31.20 20.33
CA LYS A 64 -7.48 32.39 21.14
C LYS A 64 -6.31 33.35 21.32
N GLU A 65 -5.09 32.83 21.39
CA GLU A 65 -3.88 33.64 21.56
C GLU A 65 -3.44 34.30 20.25
N PHE A 66 -3.56 33.60 19.11
CA PHE A 66 -3.16 34.12 17.80
C PHE A 66 -4.21 35.00 17.13
N ASP A 67 -5.47 34.87 17.53
CA ASP A 67 -6.58 35.54 16.89
C ASP A 67 -7.57 36.02 17.95
N ASN A 68 -7.61 37.34 18.16
CA ASN A 68 -8.54 38.03 19.05
C ASN A 68 -9.98 38.01 18.51
N SER A 69 -10.32 37.11 17.59
CA SER A 69 -11.67 36.95 17.09
C SER A 69 -12.55 36.27 18.13
N ASP A 70 -13.62 36.93 18.55
CA ASP A 70 -14.60 36.33 19.44
C ASP A 70 -15.69 35.58 18.66
N GLY A 71 -16.16 34.45 19.20
CA GLY A 71 -17.36 33.74 18.74
C GLY A 71 -17.11 32.50 17.84
N PRO A 72 -18.02 32.20 16.89
CA PRO A 72 -18.03 30.92 16.15
C PRO A 72 -16.88 30.75 15.14
N SER A 73 -16.24 31.84 14.72
CA SER A 73 -15.06 31.82 13.83
C SER A 73 -13.85 31.15 14.49
N LEU A 74 -13.64 31.40 15.78
CA LEU A 74 -12.53 30.82 16.56
C LEU A 74 -12.71 29.30 16.72
N LEU A 75 -13.93 28.84 16.99
CA LEU A 75 -14.27 27.41 17.04
C LEU A 75 -13.99 26.72 15.70
N GLY A 76 -14.41 27.35 14.59
CA GLY A 76 -14.15 26.83 13.25
C GLY A 76 -12.66 26.67 12.94
N LYS A 77 -11.84 27.68 13.27
CA LYS A 77 -10.38 27.62 13.05
C LYS A 77 -9.68 26.59 13.95
N SER A 78 -10.15 26.44 15.19
CA SER A 78 -9.66 25.42 16.14
C SER A 78 -9.92 24.00 15.63
N ILE A 79 -11.12 23.76 15.07
CA ILE A 79 -11.49 22.49 14.44
C ILE A 79 -10.61 22.19 13.22
N LEU A 80 -10.31 23.19 12.40
CA LEU A 80 -9.42 23.02 11.24
C LEU A 80 -8.00 22.64 11.67
N MET A 81 -7.47 23.29 12.70
CA MET A 81 -6.14 22.97 13.25
C MET A 81 -6.08 21.57 13.84
N SER A 82 -7.08 21.15 14.62
CA SER A 82 -7.12 19.80 15.19
C SER A 82 -7.27 18.72 14.11
N LEU A 83 -8.02 18.98 13.03
CA LEU A 83 -8.05 18.09 11.86
C LEU A 83 -6.68 17.98 11.18
N ALA A 84 -5.96 19.10 11.00
CA ALA A 84 -4.63 19.10 10.40
C ALA A 84 -3.61 18.29 11.22
N VAL A 85 -3.64 18.43 12.54
CA VAL A 85 -2.80 17.64 13.48
C VAL A 85 -3.14 16.15 13.36
N MET A 86 -4.43 15.82 13.37
CA MET A 86 -4.89 14.44 13.23
C MET A 86 -4.44 13.80 11.91
N ILE A 87 -4.59 14.51 10.78
CA ILE A 87 -4.21 14.01 9.45
C ILE A 87 -2.70 13.77 9.39
N THR A 88 -1.88 14.69 9.87
CA THR A 88 -0.42 14.56 9.80
C THR A 88 0.12 13.44 10.69
N VAL A 89 -0.38 13.31 11.92
CA VAL A 89 -0.01 12.18 12.79
C VAL A 89 -0.49 10.85 12.20
N PHE A 90 -1.68 10.81 11.60
CA PHE A 90 -2.19 9.62 10.93
C PHE A 90 -1.33 9.18 9.74
N ILE A 91 -0.88 10.12 8.91
CA ILE A 91 0.01 9.83 7.78
C ILE A 91 1.33 9.24 8.29
N VAL A 92 1.97 9.87 9.28
CA VAL A 92 3.20 9.36 9.90
C VAL A 92 2.98 7.94 10.42
N MET A 93 1.90 7.72 11.17
CA MET A 93 1.60 6.41 11.75
C MET A 93 1.33 5.34 10.69
N HIS A 94 0.59 5.66 9.62
CA HIS A 94 0.34 4.75 8.52
C HIS A 94 1.64 4.29 7.85
N ILE A 95 2.60 5.21 7.67
CA ILE A 95 3.90 4.91 7.06
C ILE A 95 4.75 4.03 8.01
N LEU A 96 4.71 4.29 9.32
CA LEU A 96 5.41 3.48 10.33
C LEU A 96 4.88 2.03 10.38
N VAL A 97 3.55 1.85 10.35
CA VAL A 97 2.93 0.52 10.38
C VAL A 97 3.24 -0.25 9.09
N ASN A 98 3.19 0.42 7.95
CA ASN A 98 3.41 -0.20 6.63
C ASN A 98 4.89 -0.20 6.20
N TRP A 99 5.82 0.05 7.13
CA TRP A 99 7.24 0.25 6.85
C TRP A 99 7.89 -0.89 6.07
N LYS A 100 7.50 -2.13 6.37
CA LYS A 100 8.07 -3.34 5.74
C LYS A 100 7.53 -3.59 4.32
N GLY A 101 6.41 -2.98 3.94
CA GLY A 101 5.77 -3.16 2.63
C GLY A 101 6.19 -2.17 1.55
N MET A 102 6.94 -1.11 1.90
CA MET A 102 7.27 -0.02 0.97
C MET A 102 8.69 -0.12 0.40
N GLN A 103 8.84 0.30 -0.86
CA GLN A 103 10.14 0.40 -1.52
C GLN A 103 11.10 1.34 -0.78
N LYS A 104 12.38 0.93 -0.67
CA LYS A 104 13.39 1.55 0.21
C LYS A 104 13.64 3.04 -0.02
N LYS A 105 13.57 3.53 -1.27
CA LYS A 105 13.70 4.96 -1.61
C LYS A 105 12.43 5.75 -1.29
N ARG A 106 11.28 5.27 -1.74
CA ARG A 106 9.98 5.94 -1.56
C ARG A 106 9.57 6.10 -0.09
N ARG A 107 9.85 5.09 0.75
CA ARG A 107 9.57 5.16 2.19
C ARG A 107 10.29 6.31 2.87
N PHE A 108 11.58 6.54 2.54
CA PHE A 108 12.39 7.55 3.22
C PHE A 108 11.94 8.95 2.83
N THR A 109 11.65 9.18 1.55
CA THR A 109 11.12 10.46 1.06
C THR A 109 9.76 10.78 1.69
N GLN A 110 8.83 9.81 1.74
CA GLN A 110 7.50 10.03 2.30
C GLN A 110 7.53 10.27 3.82
N LEU A 111 8.40 9.58 4.56
CA LEU A 111 8.60 9.81 6.00
C LEU A 111 9.17 11.18 6.29
N PHE A 112 10.22 11.56 5.56
CA PHE A 112 10.86 12.86 5.74
C PHE A 112 9.85 13.98 5.54
N LEU A 113 9.06 13.91 4.47
CA LEU A 113 8.01 14.89 4.20
C LEU A 113 6.94 14.89 5.29
N ALA A 114 6.46 13.73 5.71
CA ALA A 114 5.43 13.60 6.75
C ALA A 114 5.91 14.12 8.12
N LEU A 115 7.17 13.85 8.50
CA LEU A 115 7.77 14.35 9.73
C LEU A 115 7.99 15.87 9.69
N LEU A 116 8.35 16.43 8.53
CA LEU A 116 8.50 17.88 8.37
C LEU A 116 7.15 18.59 8.60
N PHE A 117 6.09 18.15 7.91
CA PHE A 117 4.75 18.74 8.06
C PHE A 117 4.17 18.52 9.46
N SER A 118 4.30 17.31 10.02
CA SER A 118 3.86 17.00 11.38
C SER A 118 4.63 17.84 12.42
N GLY A 119 5.95 17.96 12.27
CA GLY A 119 6.80 18.75 13.14
C GLY A 119 6.47 20.25 13.09
N ALA A 120 6.20 20.80 11.91
CA ALA A 120 5.78 22.20 11.77
C ALA A 120 4.45 22.47 12.50
N ILE A 121 3.44 21.61 12.30
CA ILE A 121 2.11 21.79 12.91
C ILE A 121 2.16 21.59 14.44
N CYS A 122 2.84 20.55 14.91
CA CYS A 122 3.06 20.33 16.34
C CYS A 122 3.90 21.46 16.97
N GLY A 123 4.87 21.99 16.23
CA GLY A 123 5.68 23.15 16.67
C GLY A 123 4.84 24.40 16.87
N VAL A 124 3.91 24.70 15.96
CA VAL A 124 2.96 25.82 16.10
C VAL A 124 2.06 25.64 17.31
N LEU A 125 1.57 24.41 17.56
CA LEU A 125 0.77 24.12 18.76
C LEU A 125 1.57 24.33 20.04
N ILE A 126 2.80 23.79 20.13
CA ILE A 126 3.66 23.92 21.32
C ILE A 126 4.02 25.38 21.55
N TYR A 127 4.39 26.10 20.50
CA TYR A 127 4.71 27.52 20.62
C TYR A 127 3.52 28.34 21.12
N GLY A 128 2.31 28.08 20.60
CA GLY A 128 1.09 28.75 21.07
C GLY A 128 0.70 28.39 22.51
N THR A 129 0.99 27.18 22.99
CA THR A 129 0.74 26.84 24.40
C THR A 129 1.81 27.39 25.35
N ILE A 130 3.04 27.62 24.87
CA ILE A 130 4.07 28.37 25.61
C ILE A 130 3.65 29.82 25.81
N SER A 131 3.21 30.50 24.74
CA SER A 131 2.79 31.91 24.83
C SER A 131 1.60 32.10 25.77
N ALA A 132 0.65 31.16 25.77
CA ALA A 132 -0.49 31.17 26.69
C ALA A 132 -0.16 30.74 28.13
N GLY A 133 1.06 30.26 28.42
CA GLY A 133 1.45 29.76 29.75
C GLY A 133 0.85 28.41 30.14
N ILE A 134 0.30 27.65 29.18
CA ILE A 134 -0.39 26.37 29.40
C ILE A 134 0.33 25.22 28.67
N LEU A 135 1.66 25.22 28.77
CA LEU A 135 2.55 24.16 28.30
C LEU A 135 2.05 22.72 28.53
N PRO A 136 1.60 22.31 29.74
CA PRO A 136 1.20 20.93 29.99
C PRO A 136 0.02 20.48 29.12
N VAL A 137 -0.89 21.38 28.73
CA VAL A 137 -2.04 21.05 27.86
C VAL A 137 -1.58 20.77 26.43
N GLY A 138 -0.62 21.54 25.92
CA GLY A 138 -0.01 21.28 24.61
C GLY A 138 0.66 19.91 24.55
N ILE A 139 1.47 19.57 25.56
CA ILE A 139 2.15 18.28 25.63
C ILE A 139 1.14 17.14 25.78
N ALA A 140 0.15 17.28 26.66
CA ALA A 140 -0.89 16.27 26.87
C ALA A 140 -1.71 16.01 25.60
N SER A 141 -2.07 17.06 24.85
CA SER A 141 -2.82 16.92 23.59
C SER A 141 -2.02 16.14 22.53
N ILE A 142 -0.74 16.44 22.33
CA ILE A 142 0.12 15.71 21.38
C ILE A 142 0.29 14.24 21.82
N LEU A 143 0.59 14.01 23.10
CA LEU A 143 0.73 12.66 23.64
C LEU A 143 -0.56 11.83 23.47
N SER A 144 -1.72 12.44 23.68
CA SER A 144 -3.00 11.75 23.51
C SER A 144 -3.20 11.23 22.08
N VAL A 145 -2.86 12.02 21.06
CA VAL A 145 -2.97 11.62 19.65
C VAL A 145 -1.98 10.51 19.32
N VAL A 146 -0.75 10.60 19.82
CA VAL A 146 0.27 9.59 19.57
C VAL A 146 -0.15 8.25 20.18
N ILE A 147 -0.56 8.24 21.46
CA ILE A 147 -0.97 7.03 22.17
C ILE A 147 -2.22 6.41 21.52
N LEU A 148 -3.25 7.22 21.26
CA LEU A 148 -4.48 6.73 20.63
C LEU A 148 -4.26 6.30 19.17
N GLY A 149 -3.36 6.96 18.45
CA GLY A 149 -2.93 6.56 17.10
C GLY A 149 -2.25 5.20 17.09
N ILE A 150 -1.38 4.92 18.08
CA ILE A 150 -0.75 3.62 18.28
C ILE A 150 -1.83 2.56 18.56
N LEU A 151 -2.72 2.80 19.53
CA LEU A 151 -3.79 1.87 19.87
C LEU A 151 -4.73 1.60 18.69
N ALA A 152 -5.12 2.64 17.94
CA ALA A 152 -5.96 2.50 16.75
C ALA A 152 -5.27 1.74 15.60
N SER A 153 -3.94 1.71 15.57
CA SER A 153 -3.19 0.89 14.61
C SER A 153 -3.13 -0.58 15.05
N SER A 154 -2.96 -0.83 16.35
CA SER A 154 -2.87 -2.15 16.96
C SER A 154 -4.21 -2.86 17.07
N CYS A 155 -5.31 -2.13 17.03
CA CYS A 155 -6.66 -2.66 16.88
C CYS A 155 -6.83 -3.19 15.43
N ASN A 156 -6.09 -4.22 15.04
CA ASN A 156 -6.31 -4.97 13.79
C ASN A 156 -6.44 -6.47 14.09
N ARG A 157 -7.56 -6.86 14.70
CA ARG A 157 -7.85 -8.27 14.99
C ARG A 157 -8.27 -8.99 13.70
N ARG A 158 -7.51 -10.03 13.35
CA ARG A 158 -7.86 -10.98 12.29
C ARG A 158 -8.87 -11.99 12.83
N THR A 159 -9.73 -12.50 11.96
CA THR A 159 -10.60 -13.64 12.27
C THR A 159 -9.77 -14.92 12.33
N GLU A 160 -10.32 -16.00 12.89
CA GLU A 160 -9.64 -17.32 12.91
C GLU A 160 -9.25 -17.79 11.50
N LEU A 161 -10.14 -17.59 10.53
CA LEU A 161 -9.85 -17.88 9.12
C LEU A 161 -8.76 -16.97 8.56
N GLY A 162 -8.76 -15.68 8.91
CA GLY A 162 -7.71 -14.75 8.49
C GLY A 162 -6.33 -15.14 9.04
N ILE A 163 -6.28 -15.67 10.26
CA ILE A 163 -5.05 -16.22 10.87
C ILE A 163 -4.64 -17.49 10.10
N TRP A 164 -5.58 -18.41 9.84
CA TRP A 164 -5.31 -19.64 9.09
C TRP A 164 -4.72 -19.36 7.69
N TYR A 165 -5.29 -18.41 6.95
CA TYR A 165 -4.75 -18.01 5.65
C TYR A 165 -3.37 -17.37 5.77
N GLU A 166 -3.15 -16.51 6.78
CA GLU A 166 -1.84 -15.91 7.02
C GLU A 166 -0.78 -16.97 7.28
N GLU A 167 -1.04 -17.90 8.18
CA GLU A 167 -0.12 -19.00 8.52
C GLU A 167 0.18 -19.85 7.28
N ARG A 168 -0.83 -20.19 6.49
CA ARG A 168 -0.66 -20.98 5.27
C ARG A 168 0.17 -20.25 4.22
N LEU A 169 -0.07 -18.96 4.02
CA LEU A 169 0.67 -18.14 3.05
C LEU A 169 2.10 -17.87 3.51
N VAL A 170 2.32 -17.62 4.80
CA VAL A 170 3.66 -17.45 5.38
C VAL A 170 4.45 -18.76 5.31
N GLY A 171 3.83 -19.88 5.70
CA GLY A 171 4.44 -21.20 5.59
C GLY A 171 4.78 -21.57 4.16
N PHE A 172 3.88 -21.30 3.21
CA PHE A 172 4.15 -21.52 1.79
C PHE A 172 5.26 -20.61 1.27
N ARG A 173 5.27 -19.33 1.65
CA ARG A 173 6.36 -18.41 1.30
C ARG A 173 7.70 -18.90 1.83
N GLU A 174 7.74 -19.40 3.06
CA GLU A 174 8.96 -19.89 3.66
C GLU A 174 9.42 -21.20 3.01
N PHE A 175 8.48 -22.09 2.69
CA PHE A 175 8.73 -23.25 1.85
C PHE A 175 9.42 -22.85 0.54
N LEU A 176 8.86 -21.90 -0.23
CA LEU A 176 9.44 -21.44 -1.50
C LEU A 176 10.84 -20.80 -1.37
N LYS A 177 11.17 -20.22 -0.21
CA LYS A 177 12.51 -19.67 0.05
C LYS A 177 13.52 -20.73 0.47
N ALA A 178 13.07 -21.72 1.23
CA ALA A 178 13.89 -22.75 1.85
C ALA A 178 13.97 -24.04 1.03
N THR A 179 13.26 -24.11 -0.11
CA THR A 179 13.20 -25.36 -0.88
C THR A 179 14.59 -25.75 -1.37
N GLU A 180 15.07 -26.91 -0.93
CA GLU A 180 16.31 -27.52 -1.38
C GLU A 180 16.16 -28.08 -2.81
N LEU A 181 17.26 -28.09 -3.54
CA LEU A 181 17.31 -28.45 -4.96
C LEU A 181 16.81 -29.89 -5.22
N ASP A 182 17.11 -30.82 -4.30
CA ASP A 182 16.68 -32.22 -4.43
C ASP A 182 15.17 -32.41 -4.23
N ARG A 183 14.55 -31.60 -3.36
CA ARG A 183 13.09 -31.58 -3.21
C ARG A 183 12.40 -31.04 -4.47
N ILE A 184 13.01 -30.07 -5.13
CA ILE A 184 12.49 -29.51 -6.39
C ILE A 184 12.56 -30.53 -7.51
N LYS A 185 13.66 -31.29 -7.61
CA LYS A 185 13.78 -32.37 -8.61
C LYS A 185 12.67 -33.39 -8.48
N MET A 186 12.39 -33.87 -7.25
CA MET A 186 11.27 -34.80 -7.02
C MET A 186 9.91 -34.21 -7.45
N LEU A 187 9.66 -32.94 -7.13
CA LEU A 187 8.40 -32.27 -7.49
C LEU A 187 8.26 -32.08 -9.01
N VAL A 188 9.37 -31.86 -9.72
CA VAL A 188 9.39 -31.73 -11.19
C VAL A 188 9.21 -33.09 -11.87
N GLU A 189 9.79 -34.16 -11.31
CA GLU A 189 9.59 -35.53 -11.80
C GLU A 189 8.11 -35.95 -11.68
N GLU A 190 7.45 -35.61 -10.57
CA GLU A 190 6.03 -35.88 -10.37
C GLU A 190 5.14 -34.98 -11.25
N ASN A 191 5.49 -33.71 -11.40
CA ASN A 191 4.76 -32.76 -12.23
C ASN A 191 5.69 -31.79 -12.98
N PRO A 192 5.93 -32.01 -14.28
CA PRO A 192 6.77 -31.15 -15.11
C PRO A 192 6.31 -29.68 -15.17
N HIS A 193 5.02 -29.42 -14.93
CA HIS A 193 4.44 -28.07 -14.95
C HIS A 193 4.41 -27.38 -13.58
N TYR A 194 4.98 -27.99 -12.53
CA TYR A 194 4.94 -27.47 -11.17
C TYR A 194 5.45 -26.03 -11.05
N PHE A 195 6.53 -25.70 -11.76
CA PHE A 195 7.08 -24.36 -11.83
C PHE A 195 6.03 -23.32 -12.26
N TYR A 196 5.28 -23.59 -13.33
CA TYR A 196 4.30 -22.66 -13.90
C TYR A 196 3.09 -22.46 -12.99
N HIS A 197 2.67 -23.50 -12.26
CA HIS A 197 1.58 -23.39 -11.30
C HIS A 197 1.95 -22.55 -10.08
N VAL A 198 3.19 -22.62 -9.62
CA VAL A 198 3.67 -21.92 -8.42
C VAL A 198 4.12 -20.50 -8.73
N LEU A 199 4.59 -20.23 -9.95
CA LEU A 199 5.18 -18.94 -10.34
C LEU A 199 4.27 -17.72 -10.06
N PRO A 200 2.94 -17.73 -10.36
CA PRO A 200 2.06 -16.64 -10.00
C PRO A 200 2.02 -16.35 -8.50
N PHE A 201 2.03 -17.38 -7.67
CA PHE A 201 2.06 -17.23 -6.21
C PHE A 201 3.42 -16.69 -5.73
N ALA A 202 4.53 -17.16 -6.31
CA ALA A 202 5.86 -16.66 -6.01
C ALA A 202 6.01 -15.17 -6.35
N MET A 203 5.40 -14.72 -7.46
CA MET A 203 5.34 -13.31 -7.85
C MET A 203 4.58 -12.46 -6.83
N VAL A 204 3.39 -12.91 -6.40
CA VAL A 204 2.60 -12.19 -5.38
C VAL A 204 3.30 -12.18 -4.02
N LEU A 205 3.99 -13.26 -3.64
CA LEU A 205 4.72 -13.39 -2.37
C LEU A 205 6.10 -12.72 -2.39
N GLY A 206 6.54 -12.20 -3.55
CA GLY A 206 7.80 -11.50 -3.73
C GLY A 206 9.03 -12.41 -3.54
N VAL A 207 8.92 -13.68 -3.92
CA VAL A 207 10.01 -14.67 -3.85
C VAL A 207 10.35 -15.26 -5.22
N THR A 208 9.86 -14.65 -6.31
CA THR A 208 10.07 -15.05 -7.71
C THR A 208 11.52 -15.41 -8.02
N ASN A 209 12.46 -14.51 -7.71
CA ASN A 209 13.87 -14.69 -8.06
C ASN A 209 14.50 -15.90 -7.37
N LYS A 210 14.16 -16.14 -6.11
CA LYS A 210 14.66 -17.31 -5.36
C LYS A 210 14.05 -18.59 -5.92
N TRP A 211 12.73 -18.56 -6.13
CA TRP A 211 12.00 -19.70 -6.69
C TRP A 211 12.53 -20.08 -8.06
N ALA A 212 12.61 -19.13 -9.00
CA ALA A 212 13.00 -19.41 -10.38
C ALA A 212 14.46 -19.85 -10.52
N LYS A 213 15.36 -19.30 -9.72
CA LYS A 213 16.77 -19.72 -9.70
C LYS A 213 16.95 -21.21 -9.36
N ASN A 214 16.07 -21.78 -8.55
CA ASN A 214 16.15 -23.19 -8.22
C ASN A 214 15.80 -24.13 -9.40
N PHE A 215 15.17 -23.60 -10.45
CA PHE A 215 14.82 -24.34 -11.66
C PHE A 215 15.81 -24.11 -12.80
N ASP A 216 16.79 -23.22 -12.63
CA ASP A 216 17.85 -23.00 -13.61
C ASP A 216 18.66 -24.31 -13.76
N GLY A 217 18.73 -24.83 -14.98
CA GLY A 217 19.40 -26.09 -15.31
C GLY A 217 18.54 -27.35 -15.11
N ILE A 218 17.40 -27.27 -14.44
CA ILE A 218 16.38 -28.34 -14.41
C ILE A 218 15.43 -28.16 -15.60
N MET A 219 14.93 -26.94 -15.79
CA MET A 219 14.09 -26.59 -16.92
C MET A 219 14.93 -26.06 -18.06
N THR A 220 15.27 -26.94 -19.00
CA THR A 220 16.06 -26.61 -20.19
C THR A 220 15.22 -26.38 -21.43
N GLN A 221 13.94 -26.79 -21.41
CA GLN A 221 12.99 -26.58 -22.50
C GLN A 221 11.88 -25.61 -22.08
N PRO A 222 11.57 -24.59 -22.92
CA PRO A 222 10.42 -23.73 -22.72
C PRO A 222 9.12 -24.50 -22.95
N PRO A 223 7.98 -24.01 -22.42
CA PRO A 223 6.69 -24.59 -22.72
C PRO A 223 6.26 -24.26 -24.16
N ASP A 224 5.44 -25.11 -24.79
CA ASP A 224 5.12 -25.03 -26.22
C ASP A 224 4.48 -23.70 -26.66
N TRP A 225 3.77 -23.03 -25.75
CA TRP A 225 3.13 -21.75 -26.01
C TRP A 225 4.09 -20.56 -25.91
N TYR A 226 5.29 -20.76 -25.35
CA TYR A 226 6.29 -19.70 -25.17
C TYR A 226 7.26 -19.68 -26.33
N HIS A 227 7.08 -18.68 -27.20
CA HIS A 227 8.00 -18.37 -28.27
C HIS A 227 8.71 -17.05 -27.96
N SER A 228 10.04 -17.10 -27.88
CA SER A 228 10.86 -15.89 -27.80
C SER A 228 11.76 -15.82 -29.02
N ALA A 229 11.91 -14.62 -29.57
CA ALA A 229 12.79 -14.36 -30.70
C ALA A 229 14.27 -14.64 -30.35
N THR A 230 14.60 -14.70 -29.06
CA THR A 230 15.97 -14.83 -28.52
C THR A 230 16.24 -16.21 -27.92
N VAL A 231 15.41 -17.23 -28.20
CA VAL A 231 15.58 -18.61 -27.66
C VAL A 231 16.89 -19.29 -28.09
N GLN A 232 17.62 -18.69 -29.04
CA GLN A 232 18.92 -19.17 -29.51
C GLN A 232 19.98 -19.31 -28.40
N SER A 233 19.80 -18.69 -27.22
CA SER A 233 20.70 -18.78 -26.06
C SER A 233 20.34 -19.87 -25.03
N GLY A 234 19.32 -20.69 -25.27
CA GLY A 234 18.81 -21.66 -24.29
C GLY A 234 17.80 -21.05 -23.31
N PHE A 235 16.84 -21.86 -22.85
CA PHE A 235 15.81 -21.42 -21.91
C PHE A 235 16.36 -21.37 -20.48
N ASN A 236 16.03 -20.29 -19.76
CA ASN A 236 16.39 -20.10 -18.37
C ASN A 236 15.14 -19.66 -17.59
N ALA A 237 14.84 -20.36 -16.49
CA ALA A 237 13.64 -20.15 -15.69
C ALA A 237 13.64 -18.77 -14.99
N SER A 238 14.80 -18.33 -14.48
CA SER A 238 14.95 -17.01 -13.86
C SER A 238 14.74 -15.85 -14.85
N GLY A 239 15.26 -15.97 -16.08
CA GLY A 239 15.05 -14.99 -17.15
C GLY A 239 13.58 -14.89 -17.55
N PHE A 240 12.94 -16.03 -17.79
CA PHE A 240 11.50 -16.09 -18.07
C PHE A 240 10.65 -15.46 -16.96
N ALA A 241 10.95 -15.79 -15.70
CA ALA A 241 10.21 -15.26 -14.56
C ALA A 241 10.37 -13.74 -14.42
N TYR A 242 11.56 -13.21 -14.68
CA TYR A 242 11.83 -11.78 -14.67
C TYR A 242 11.06 -11.03 -15.76
N ASP A 243 11.09 -11.54 -16.99
CA ASP A 243 10.39 -10.93 -18.13
C ASP A 243 8.87 -10.96 -17.92
N LEU A 244 8.35 -12.07 -17.39
CA LEU A 244 6.94 -12.20 -17.05
C LEU A 244 6.53 -11.20 -15.97
N GLU A 245 7.31 -11.10 -14.88
CA GLU A 245 7.02 -10.16 -13.80
C GLU A 245 7.05 -8.70 -14.29
N SER A 246 8.04 -8.35 -15.14
CA SER A 246 8.15 -7.03 -15.77
C SER A 246 6.97 -6.72 -16.70
N GLY A 247 6.57 -7.69 -17.53
CA GLY A 247 5.41 -7.59 -18.41
C GLY A 247 4.11 -7.39 -17.61
N MET A 248 3.90 -8.19 -16.56
CA MET A 248 2.72 -8.09 -15.70
C MET A 248 2.65 -6.75 -14.98
N ARG A 249 3.78 -6.18 -14.53
CA ARG A 249 3.82 -4.83 -13.95
C ARG A 249 3.41 -3.77 -14.97
N SER A 250 3.92 -3.86 -16.20
CA SER A 250 3.59 -2.93 -17.29
C SER A 250 2.11 -2.99 -17.64
N VAL A 251 1.57 -4.20 -17.75
CA VAL A 251 0.15 -4.46 -17.96
C VAL A 251 -0.69 -3.91 -16.82
N SER A 252 -0.29 -4.13 -15.57
CA SER A 252 -1.03 -3.60 -14.40
C SER A 252 -1.11 -2.08 -14.40
N VAL A 253 -0.06 -1.39 -14.84
CA VAL A 253 -0.06 0.08 -15.01
C VAL A 253 -1.01 0.51 -16.13
N ALA A 254 -0.94 -0.15 -17.28
CA ALA A 254 -1.80 0.16 -18.44
C ALA A 254 -3.28 -0.20 -18.21
N MET A 255 -3.59 -1.23 -17.42
CA MET A 255 -4.96 -1.59 -17.07
C MET A 255 -5.64 -0.56 -16.16
N LEU A 256 -4.85 0.18 -15.37
CA LEU A 256 -5.35 1.20 -14.45
C LEU A 256 -5.44 2.59 -15.08
N SER A 257 -4.86 2.81 -16.27
CA SER A 257 -5.04 4.06 -17.00
C SER A 257 -6.45 4.13 -17.58
N ARG A 258 -7.29 4.98 -16.99
CA ARG A 258 -8.58 5.37 -17.57
C ARG A 258 -8.34 6.24 -18.80
N PRO A 259 -9.09 6.06 -19.90
CA PRO A 259 -9.16 7.09 -20.94
C PRO A 259 -9.54 8.41 -20.26
N SER A 260 -8.83 9.49 -20.56
CA SER A 260 -9.25 10.83 -20.14
C SER A 260 -10.62 11.09 -20.77
N SER A 261 -11.66 11.22 -19.95
CA SER A 261 -12.95 11.69 -20.40
C SER A 261 -12.78 13.13 -20.88
N ASP A 262 -12.78 13.31 -22.20
CA ASP A 262 -12.84 14.61 -22.83
C ASP A 262 -14.26 15.16 -22.61
N SER A 263 -14.44 15.85 -21.49
CA SER A 263 -15.61 16.67 -21.22
C SER A 263 -15.10 18.05 -20.82
N GLY A 264 -15.19 19.00 -21.75
CA GLY A 264 -14.80 20.39 -21.55
C GLY A 264 -15.43 20.99 -20.29
N GLY A 265 -14.58 21.62 -19.48
CA GLY A 265 -14.98 22.30 -18.26
C GLY A 265 -13.79 22.99 -17.61
N SER A 266 -13.54 24.23 -17.99
CA SER A 266 -12.58 25.13 -17.36
C SER A 266 -12.86 25.27 -15.86
N SER A 267 -11.90 24.88 -15.02
CA SER A 267 -11.58 25.58 -13.77
C SER A 267 -10.17 25.19 -13.31
N GLY A 268 -9.33 26.21 -13.11
CA GLY A 268 -7.89 26.06 -12.94
C GLY A 268 -7.46 25.50 -11.58
N GLY A 269 -6.23 24.99 -11.56
CA GLY A 269 -5.54 24.61 -10.33
C GLY A 269 -4.36 23.69 -10.62
N GLY A 270 -3.15 24.26 -10.66
CA GLY A 270 -1.94 23.65 -11.20
C GLY A 270 -1.61 22.25 -10.68
N SER A 271 -1.32 21.36 -11.62
CA SER A 271 -0.56 20.13 -11.39
C SER A 271 0.87 20.38 -11.87
N SER A 272 1.81 20.44 -10.94
CA SER A 272 3.24 20.45 -11.23
C SER A 272 3.60 19.13 -11.90
N GLY A 273 3.78 19.18 -13.22
CA GLY A 273 4.32 18.12 -14.03
C GLY A 273 5.77 17.81 -13.65
N GLY A 274 6.10 16.52 -13.68
CA GLY A 274 7.48 16.03 -13.66
C GLY A 274 7.52 14.86 -14.64
N GLY A 275 7.94 15.16 -15.86
CA GLY A 275 7.91 14.24 -16.99
C GLY A 275 8.86 13.06 -16.88
N SER A 276 8.52 12.05 -17.67
CA SER A 276 9.38 10.98 -18.14
C SER A 276 10.68 11.51 -18.76
N GLY A 277 11.81 10.92 -18.37
CA GLY A 277 13.09 11.08 -19.05
C GLY A 277 13.88 9.79 -18.92
N GLY A 278 14.17 9.16 -20.06
CA GLY A 278 15.00 7.96 -20.15
C GLY A 278 16.48 8.22 -19.84
N GLY A 279 17.22 7.14 -19.68
CA GLY A 279 18.68 7.17 -19.54
C GLY A 279 19.20 5.84 -19.00
N GLY A 280 19.76 5.03 -19.90
CA GLY A 280 20.46 3.81 -19.55
C GLY A 280 21.76 4.06 -18.79
N GLY A 281 22.34 2.98 -18.28
CA GLY A 281 23.66 3.03 -17.66
C GLY A 281 23.96 1.78 -16.86
N ARG A 282 24.69 0.86 -17.48
CA ARG A 282 25.34 -0.31 -16.88
C ARG A 282 26.48 0.11 -15.95
N SER A 283 26.90 -0.80 -15.08
CA SER A 283 28.21 -0.89 -14.40
C SER A 283 28.40 0.16 -13.27
N TRP A 284 28.80 -0.16 -12.04
CA TRP A 284 29.54 -1.28 -11.43
C TRP A 284 28.83 -1.87 -10.22
#